data_AF-R2QJ23-F1
#
_entry.id   AF-R2QJ23-F1
#
_cell.length_a   1.000
_cell.length_b   1.000
_cell.length_c   1.000
_cell.angle_alpha   90.00
_cell.angle_beta   90.00
_cell.angle_gamma   90.00
#
_symmetry.space_group_name_H-M   'P 1'
#
loop_
_entity.id
_entity.type
_entity.pdbx_description
1 polymer ?
#
loop_
_entity_poly.entity_id
_entity_poly.type
_entity_poly.pdbx_seq_one_letter_code
_entity_poly.pdbx_strand_id
1 'polypeptide(L)'
;MKDFFKKIADEINHEYEPGIGAEIRSFIEYQEKDIKDSDLSFDRENEVFILKITTNELEKEDIKQLFMKLVFFLEFPHVTFYTTNQTDKSLQYQLISYSKKNIGFVLEVEFF
;
A
#
# COMPACT_ATOMS: atom_id res chain seq x y z
N MET A 1 4.67 5.04 17.50
CA MET A 1 3.77 4.80 16.34
C MET A 1 4.30 3.68 15.47
N LYS A 2 5.57 3.73 15.02
CA LYS A 2 6.24 2.60 14.34
C LYS A 2 6.15 1.27 15.12
N ASP A 3 6.38 1.30 16.43
CA ASP A 3 6.30 0.08 17.27
C ASP A 3 4.90 -0.52 17.38
N PHE A 4 3.85 0.30 17.23
CA PHE A 4 2.47 -0.19 17.26
C PHE A 4 2.08 -0.81 15.92
N PHE A 5 2.46 -0.17 14.81
CA PHE A 5 2.24 -0.69 13.46
C PHE A 5 2.95 -2.04 13.29
N LYS A 6 4.21 -2.12 13.73
CA LYS A 6 4.98 -3.36 13.70
C LYS A 6 4.31 -4.49 14.49
N LYS A 7 3.82 -4.20 15.71
CA LYS A 7 3.09 -5.20 16.51
C LYS A 7 1.85 -5.74 15.80
N ILE A 8 1.10 -4.89 15.10
CA ILE A 8 -0.07 -5.37 14.35
C ILE A 8 0.38 -6.17 13.12
N ALA A 9 1.40 -5.70 12.40
CA ALA A 9 1.96 -6.42 11.27
C ALA A 9 2.42 -7.84 11.67
N ASP A 10 3.09 -7.99 12.82
CA ASP A 10 3.56 -9.28 13.35
C ASP A 10 2.40 -10.23 13.76
N GLU A 11 1.18 -9.72 13.96
CA GLU A 11 -0.02 -10.51 14.33
C GLU A 11 -0.88 -10.93 13.13
N ILE A 12 -0.59 -10.39 11.95
CA ILE A 12 -1.31 -10.70 10.71
C ILE A 12 -0.64 -11.90 10.04
N ASN A 13 -1.46 -12.84 9.58
CA ASN A 13 -1.03 -13.92 8.72
C ASN A 13 -0.92 -13.43 7.28
N HIS A 14 0.32 -13.30 6.80
CA HIS A 14 0.69 -12.90 5.43
C HIS A 14 0.94 -14.10 4.50
N GLU A 15 0.90 -15.34 5.01
CA GLU A 15 1.22 -16.57 4.26
C GLU A 15 0.24 -16.85 3.11
N TYR A 16 -0.84 -16.07 2.99
CA TYR A 16 -1.89 -16.30 2.03
C TYR A 16 -2.50 -15.01 1.48
N GLU A 17 -1.89 -14.43 0.46
CA GLU A 17 -2.60 -13.60 -0.51
C GLU A 17 -1.86 -13.60 -1.87
N PRO A 18 -1.93 -14.71 -2.64
CA PRO A 18 -1.51 -14.72 -4.04
C PRO A 18 -2.34 -13.76 -4.93
N GLY A 19 -3.39 -13.10 -4.39
CA GLY A 19 -4.25 -12.14 -5.07
C GLY A 19 -3.79 -10.69 -4.94
N ILE A 20 -3.35 -10.22 -3.76
CA ILE A 20 -3.03 -8.80 -3.53
C ILE A 20 -2.00 -8.26 -4.52
N GLY A 21 -0.94 -9.00 -4.82
CA GLY A 21 0.04 -8.55 -5.81
C GLY A 21 -0.56 -8.39 -7.22
N ALA A 22 -1.57 -9.19 -7.57
CA ALA A 22 -2.31 -9.04 -8.82
C ALA A 22 -3.30 -7.87 -8.76
N GLU A 23 -4.02 -7.70 -7.64
CA GLU A 23 -4.94 -6.58 -7.43
C GLU A 23 -4.23 -5.22 -7.47
N ILE A 24 -3.05 -5.10 -6.83
CA ILE A 24 -2.23 -3.89 -6.92
C ILE A 24 -1.87 -3.61 -8.38
N ARG A 25 -1.43 -4.62 -9.14
CA ARG A 25 -1.10 -4.45 -10.57
C ARG A 25 -2.32 -3.99 -11.37
N SER A 26 -3.49 -4.61 -11.17
CA SER A 26 -4.73 -4.20 -11.83
C SER A 26 -5.12 -2.76 -11.46
N PHE A 27 -4.95 -2.34 -10.21
CA PHE A 27 -5.16 -0.95 -9.83
C PHE A 27 -4.26 0.00 -10.62
N ILE A 28 -2.95 -0.30 -10.70
CA ILE A 28 -2.00 0.53 -11.44
C ILE A 28 -2.40 0.65 -12.92
N GLU A 29 -2.79 -0.44 -13.56
CA GLU A 29 -3.27 -0.44 -14.95
C GLU A 29 -4.49 0.49 -15.14
N TYR A 30 -5.40 0.55 -14.17
CA TYR A 30 -6.55 1.47 -14.21
C TYR A 30 -6.18 2.94 -14.01
N GLN A 31 -4.98 3.26 -13.52
CA GLN A 31 -4.51 4.62 -13.26
C GLN A 31 -3.42 5.07 -14.26
N GLU A 32 -3.35 4.48 -15.47
CA GLU A 32 -2.34 4.78 -16.50
C GLU A 32 -2.16 6.27 -16.87
N LYS A 33 -3.19 7.10 -16.61
CA LYS A 33 -3.14 8.54 -16.86
C LYS A 33 -2.40 9.31 -15.77
N ASP A 34 -2.46 8.81 -14.55
CA ASP A 34 -1.95 9.46 -13.33
C ASP A 34 -0.57 8.93 -12.95
N ILE A 35 -0.29 7.66 -13.32
CA ILE A 35 0.95 6.94 -13.02
C ILE A 35 1.82 6.84 -14.26
N LYS A 36 3.06 7.36 -14.16
CA LYS A 36 4.06 7.30 -15.21
C LYS A 36 4.79 5.96 -15.23
N ASP A 37 5.17 5.50 -14.05
CA ASP A 37 5.91 4.25 -13.84
C ASP A 37 5.65 3.69 -12.45
N SER A 38 5.79 2.39 -12.28
CA SER A 38 5.63 1.73 -10.98
C SER A 38 6.49 0.49 -10.85
N ASP A 39 6.98 0.24 -9.64
CA ASP A 39 7.67 -1.00 -9.27
C ASP A 39 6.98 -1.63 -8.06
N LEU A 40 6.53 -2.88 -8.23
CA LEU A 40 5.92 -3.68 -7.17
C LEU A 40 6.81 -4.87 -6.86
N SER A 41 7.29 -4.93 -5.62
CA SER A 41 8.09 -6.03 -5.10
C SER A 41 7.51 -6.55 -3.79
N PHE A 42 8.00 -7.71 -3.35
CA PHE A 42 7.64 -8.30 -2.06
C PHE A 42 8.92 -8.60 -1.27
N ASP A 43 9.05 -7.97 -0.12
CA ASP A 43 10.11 -8.24 0.84
C ASP A 43 9.73 -9.49 1.65
N ARG A 44 10.41 -10.60 1.35
CA ARG A 44 10.16 -11.89 2.02
C ARG A 44 10.66 -11.93 3.46
N GLU A 45 11.64 -11.11 3.83
CA GLU A 45 12.17 -11.12 5.19
C GLU A 45 11.21 -10.42 6.15
N ASN A 46 10.57 -9.35 5.67
CA ASN A 46 9.63 -8.56 6.46
C ASN A 46 8.15 -8.89 6.16
N GLU A 47 7.88 -9.72 5.16
CA GLU A 47 6.53 -10.08 4.67
C GLU A 47 5.69 -8.86 4.25
N VAL A 48 6.33 -7.92 3.53
CA VAL A 48 5.74 -6.64 3.14
C VAL A 48 5.74 -6.47 1.62
N PHE A 49 4.62 -6.02 1.05
CA PHE A 49 4.60 -5.50 -0.31
C PHE A 49 5.19 -4.10 -0.35
N ILE A 50 6.05 -3.84 -1.34
CA ILE A 50 6.65 -2.52 -1.55
C ILE A 50 6.24 -2.05 -2.95
N LEU A 51 5.49 -0.94 -2.99
CA LEU A 51 5.00 -0.31 -4.19
C LEU A 51 5.62 1.09 -4.33
N LYS A 52 6.42 1.27 -5.37
CA LYS A 52 7.00 2.57 -5.74
C LYS A 52 6.25 3.11 -6.95
N ILE A 53 5.80 4.36 -6.89
CA ILE A 53 5.01 5.00 -7.94
C ILE A 53 5.67 6.31 -8.32
N THR A 54 5.98 6.46 -9.61
CA THR A 54 6.35 7.75 -10.20
C THR A 54 5.11 8.34 -10.87
N THR A 55 4.73 9.55 -10.50
CA THR A 55 3.51 10.20 -11.00
C THR A 55 3.79 11.12 -12.20
N ASN A 56 2.75 11.49 -12.97
CA ASN A 56 2.83 12.47 -14.05
C ASN A 56 2.81 13.92 -13.53
N GLU A 57 3.73 14.27 -12.63
CA GLU A 57 3.81 15.60 -11.99
C GLU A 57 2.52 15.98 -11.23
N LEU A 58 1.90 14.99 -10.56
CA LEU A 58 0.70 15.23 -9.78
C LEU A 58 0.97 16.16 -8.60
N GLU A 59 0.04 17.07 -8.35
CA GLU A 59 0.06 17.86 -7.14
C GLU A 59 -0.16 16.96 -5.93
N LYS A 60 0.38 17.36 -4.78
CA LYS A 60 0.36 16.55 -3.56
C LYS A 60 -1.03 16.10 -3.13
N GLU A 61 -2.06 16.92 -3.36
CA GLU A 61 -3.43 16.56 -3.02
C GLU A 61 -3.96 15.43 -3.92
N ASP A 62 -3.62 15.44 -5.20
CA ASP A 62 -3.99 14.39 -6.16
C ASP A 62 -3.26 13.08 -5.84
N ILE A 63 -2.00 13.15 -5.39
CA ILE A 63 -1.26 11.98 -4.89
C ILE A 63 -1.98 11.34 -3.70
N LYS A 64 -2.45 12.13 -2.73
CA LYS A 64 -3.22 11.59 -1.60
C LYS A 64 -4.52 10.95 -2.08
N GLN A 65 -5.22 11.57 -3.03
CA GLN A 65 -6.44 10.99 -3.59
C GLN A 65 -6.17 9.67 -4.31
N LEU A 66 -5.07 9.59 -5.07
CA LEU A 66 -4.61 8.36 -5.71
C LEU A 66 -4.32 7.26 -4.68
N PHE A 67 -3.63 7.59 -3.58
CA PHE A 67 -3.43 6.66 -2.48
C PHE A 67 -4.77 6.23 -1.84
N MET A 68 -5.71 7.14 -1.60
CA MET A 68 -7.00 6.78 -1.03
C MET A 68 -7.80 5.85 -1.96
N LYS A 69 -7.74 6.05 -3.28
CA LYS A 69 -8.33 5.11 -4.25
C LYS A 69 -7.71 3.71 -4.12
N LEU A 70 -6.39 3.61 -3.94
CA LEU A 70 -5.69 2.35 -3.72
C LEU A 70 -6.17 1.67 -2.42
N VAL A 71 -6.32 2.43 -1.33
CA VAL A 71 -6.87 1.91 -0.06
C VAL A 71 -8.26 1.32 -0.27
N PHE A 72 -9.18 2.05 -0.91
CA PHE A 72 -10.52 1.57 -1.19
C PHE A 72 -10.55 0.35 -2.13
N PHE A 73 -9.56 0.23 -3.01
CA PHE A 73 -9.45 -0.91 -3.91
C PHE A 73 -9.03 -2.19 -3.19
N LEU A 74 -8.21 -2.08 -2.14
CA LEU A 74 -7.60 -3.21 -1.44
C LEU A 74 -8.15 -3.46 -0.03
N GLU A 75 -9.11 -2.67 0.44
CA GLU A 75 -9.57 -2.76 1.82
C GLU A 75 -10.32 -4.07 2.10
N PHE A 76 -9.96 -4.72 3.20
CA PHE A 76 -10.69 -5.86 3.70
C PHE A 76 -11.87 -5.36 4.53
N PRO A 77 -13.01 -6.07 4.54
CA PRO A 77 -14.21 -5.60 5.24
C PRO A 77 -14.10 -5.47 6.78
N HIS A 78 -13.00 -5.93 7.39
CA HIS A 78 -12.87 -5.94 8.83
C HIS A 78 -12.09 -4.75 9.38
N VAL A 79 -10.79 -4.63 9.06
CA VAL A 79 -9.95 -3.54 9.55
C VAL A 79 -8.97 -3.13 8.46
N THR A 80 -8.95 -1.82 8.18
CA THR A 80 -7.98 -1.17 7.31
C THR A 80 -7.52 0.12 7.98
N PHE A 81 -6.21 0.32 8.08
CA PHE A 81 -5.64 1.58 8.55
C PHE A 81 -4.29 1.83 7.90
N TYR A 82 -3.87 3.08 7.86
CA TYR A 82 -2.58 3.45 7.32
C TYR A 82 -1.89 4.50 8.18
N THR A 83 -0.58 4.58 8.04
CA THR A 83 0.23 5.70 8.50
C THR A 83 0.80 6.43 7.29
N THR A 84 1.11 7.71 7.47
CA THR A 84 1.75 8.52 6.44
C THR A 84 2.98 9.18 7.02
N ASN A 85 4.03 9.23 6.22
CA ASN A 85 5.22 10.00 6.48
C ASN A 85 5.53 10.84 5.24
N GLN A 86 5.68 12.13 5.43
CA GLN A 86 5.92 13.04 4.33
C GLN A 86 7.32 13.64 4.46
N THR A 87 8.05 13.63 3.36
CA THR A 87 9.27 14.41 3.20
C THR A 87 9.11 15.45 2.08
N ASP A 88 10.12 16.29 1.88
CA ASP A 88 10.13 17.24 0.75
C ASP A 88 10.24 16.54 -0.62
N LYS A 89 10.63 15.26 -0.64
CA LYS A 89 10.94 14.51 -1.86
C LYS A 89 9.98 13.36 -2.15
N SER A 90 9.22 12.91 -1.15
CA SER A 90 8.31 11.78 -1.31
C SER A 90 7.18 11.79 -0.30
N LEU A 91 6.09 11.13 -0.68
CA LEU A 91 4.96 10.84 0.19
C LEU A 91 4.92 9.33 0.41
N GLN A 92 5.15 8.92 1.67
CA GLN A 92 5.24 7.52 2.05
C GLN A 92 4.02 7.12 2.87
N TYR A 93 3.52 5.92 2.60
CA TYR A 93 2.42 5.31 3.32
C TYR A 93 2.77 3.90 3.74
N GLN A 94 2.26 3.49 4.90
CA GLN A 94 2.22 2.09 5.29
C GLN A 94 0.75 1.73 5.52
N LEU A 95 0.24 0.79 4.76
CA LEU A 95 -1.14 0.31 4.80
C LEU A 95 -1.18 -1.09 5.40
N ILE A 96 -2.08 -1.30 6.35
CA ILE A 96 -2.45 -2.61 6.86
C ILE A 96 -3.93 -2.81 6.61
N SER A 97 -4.28 -3.98 6.10
CA SER A 97 -5.65 -4.41 5.83
C SER A 97 -5.77 -5.89 6.14
N TYR A 98 -6.74 -6.29 6.96
CA TYR A 98 -6.91 -7.69 7.35
C TYR A 98 -8.37 -8.06 7.65
N SER A 99 -8.66 -9.35 7.53
CA SER A 99 -9.96 -9.98 7.80
C SER A 99 -10.12 -10.38 9.28
N LYS A 100 -11.33 -10.78 9.68
CA LYS A 100 -11.61 -11.31 11.05
C LYS A 100 -10.79 -12.55 11.43
N LYS A 101 -10.12 -13.19 10.47
CA LYS A 101 -9.24 -14.36 10.69
C LYS A 101 -7.77 -13.96 10.79
N ASN A 102 -7.47 -12.67 10.89
CA ASN A 102 -6.13 -12.08 10.83
C ASN A 102 -5.37 -12.41 9.54
N ILE A 103 -6.05 -12.84 8.47
CA ILE A 103 -5.47 -12.97 7.13
C ILE A 103 -5.53 -11.58 6.49
N GLY A 104 -4.40 -11.08 6.00
CA GLY A 104 -4.29 -9.74 5.45
C GLY A 104 -2.94 -9.48 4.81
N PHE A 105 -2.63 -8.20 4.64
CA PHE A 105 -1.36 -7.78 4.06
C PHE A 105 -0.84 -6.48 4.70
N VAL A 106 0.47 -6.27 4.53
CA VAL A 106 1.14 -4.99 4.74
C VAL A 106 1.62 -4.48 3.38
N LEU A 107 1.34 -3.22 3.09
CA LEU A 107 1.79 -2.54 1.88
C LEU A 107 2.47 -1.23 2.23
N GLU A 108 3.73 -1.10 1.84
CA GLU A 108 4.45 0.17 1.81
C GLU A 108 4.30 0.80 0.43
N VAL A 109 3.88 2.07 0.40
CA VAL A 109 3.71 2.83 -0.84
C VAL A 109 4.58 4.08 -0.77
N GLU A 110 5.39 4.31 -1.81
CA GLU A 110 6.17 5.53 -1.95
C GLU A 110 5.85 6.22 -3.29
N PHE A 111 5.44 7.48 -3.21
CA PHE A 111 5.18 8.33 -4.37
C PHE A 111 6.35 9.30 -4.60
N PHE A 112 6.75 9.42 -5.87
CA PHE A 112 7.77 10.32 -6.41
C PHE A 112 7.20 11.27 -7.47
#